data_AF-A0A8R1I417-F1
#
_entry.id   AF-A0A8R1I417-F1
#
_cell.length_a   1.000
_cell.length_b   1.000
_cell.length_c   1.000
_cell.angle_alpha   90.00
_cell.angle_beta   90.00
_cell.angle_gamma   90.00
#
_symmetry.space_group_name_H-M   'P 1'
#
loop_
_entity.id
_entity.type
_entity.pdbx_description
1 polymer ?
#
loop_
_entity_poly.entity_id
_entity_poly.type
_entity_poly.pdbx_seq_one_letter_code
_entity_poly.pdbx_strand_id
1 'polypeptide(L)'
;MVKRAIRMGYDTIGINVDLGDIADYYTELDMLWTPASQNGDGEPPKKKKKKGNQRKDELADGIAGILKKKLIPPPFFVNVAELDLKELEKRGKVFRQFSRVTFTANEQVVINKVFIHPTILSYDIVAVRPGEPAVLDTLARKTELFDIITIDHLEENRTKWLSMSKVMDRIRGDGVFYEISYAESLMPATRRNTLFNGRVLIRSLKSKNVIFSSGAETMLDLRSPVDVMNMSLLWGVPNKEARKMISGFPKNLLLQAECRGTGNGDLCSVKLTEVDKLAGVSEEKEEEEKNGNGEEKEEKAKGSAPPIDVRMNHSQYQALLQATKNANEMMKKIKASKVTSAPPTSSSSA
;
A
#
# COMPACT_ATOMS: atom_id res chain seq x y z
N MET A 1 9.87 -16.47 -1.48
CA MET A 1 8.40 -16.61 -1.47
C MET A 1 7.77 -16.59 -2.86
N VAL A 2 7.98 -15.56 -3.69
CA VAL A 2 7.40 -15.45 -5.06
C VAL A 2 7.64 -16.70 -5.92
N LYS A 3 8.88 -17.21 -5.99
CA LYS A 3 9.20 -18.47 -6.71
C LYS A 3 8.35 -19.66 -6.25
N ARG A 4 8.03 -19.75 -4.96
CA ARG A 4 7.21 -20.84 -4.39
C ARG A 4 5.74 -20.66 -4.76
N ALA A 5 5.21 -19.44 -4.71
CA ALA A 5 3.85 -19.14 -5.12
C ALA A 5 3.61 -19.48 -6.60
N ILE A 6 4.55 -19.13 -7.50
CA ILE A 6 4.48 -19.50 -8.92
C ILE A 6 4.39 -21.03 -9.09
N ARG A 7 5.26 -21.79 -8.40
CA ARG A 7 5.23 -23.27 -8.41
C ARG A 7 3.94 -23.86 -7.82
N MET A 8 3.23 -23.12 -6.97
CA MET A 8 1.91 -23.50 -6.44
C MET A 8 0.76 -23.16 -7.39
N GLY A 9 1.04 -22.49 -8.52
CA GLY A 9 0.07 -22.15 -9.55
C GLY A 9 -0.52 -20.74 -9.47
N TYR A 10 0.08 -19.84 -8.69
CA TYR A 10 -0.29 -18.41 -8.72
C TYR A 10 0.30 -17.75 -9.96
N ASP A 11 -0.55 -17.16 -10.80
CA ASP A 11 -0.18 -16.35 -11.96
C ASP A 11 -0.09 -14.85 -11.62
N THR A 12 -0.83 -14.40 -10.61
CA THR A 12 -0.84 -13.01 -10.13
C THR A 12 -0.45 -12.93 -8.66
N ILE A 13 0.44 -12.00 -8.31
CA ILE A 13 0.93 -11.81 -6.93
C ILE A 13 0.92 -10.33 -6.55
N GLY A 14 0.32 -10.01 -5.40
CA GLY A 14 0.48 -8.70 -4.74
C GLY A 14 1.59 -8.78 -3.70
N ILE A 15 2.61 -7.93 -3.81
CA ILE A 15 3.70 -7.82 -2.84
C ILE A 15 3.35 -6.73 -1.84
N ASN A 16 3.11 -7.12 -0.60
CA ASN A 16 2.74 -6.20 0.47
C ASN A 16 3.97 -5.60 1.14
N VAL A 17 3.95 -4.29 1.31
CA VAL A 17 4.80 -3.54 2.24
C VAL A 17 3.93 -3.15 3.42
N ASP A 18 4.12 -3.83 4.55
CA ASP A 18 3.41 -3.52 5.78
C ASP A 18 4.14 -2.45 6.58
N LEU A 19 3.48 -1.32 6.81
CA LEU A 19 4.01 -0.19 7.57
C LEU A 19 3.71 -0.32 9.07
N GLY A 20 2.80 -1.21 9.47
CA GLY A 20 2.37 -1.35 10.86
C GLY A 20 1.70 -0.09 11.40
N ASP A 21 1.85 0.16 12.71
CA ASP A 21 1.38 1.40 13.33
C ASP A 21 2.33 2.56 13.05
N ILE A 22 1.82 3.55 12.31
CA ILE A 22 2.58 4.74 11.90
C ILE A 22 2.35 5.89 12.91
N ALA A 23 1.41 5.76 13.86
CA ALA A 23 1.09 6.80 14.82
C ALA A 23 2.32 7.22 15.65
N ASP A 24 3.10 6.24 16.11
CA ASP A 24 4.31 6.46 16.90
C ASP A 24 5.35 7.27 16.13
N TYR A 25 5.58 6.94 14.86
CA TYR A 25 6.55 7.66 14.02
C TYR A 25 6.17 9.12 13.80
N TYR A 26 4.89 9.41 13.57
CA TYR A 26 4.44 10.78 13.41
C TYR A 26 4.47 11.57 14.72
N THR A 27 4.16 10.91 15.84
CA THR A 27 4.18 11.52 17.17
C THR A 27 5.62 11.80 17.61
N GLU A 28 6.55 10.87 17.42
CA GLU A 28 7.97 11.08 17.67
C GLU A 28 8.56 12.19 16.78
N LEU A 29 8.19 12.24 15.49
CA LEU A 29 8.61 13.33 14.61
C LEU A 29 8.04 14.69 15.05
N ASP A 30 6.76 14.73 15.44
CA ASP A 30 6.12 15.96 15.91
C ASP A 30 6.74 16.39 17.25
N MET A 31 7.03 15.46 18.17
CA MET A 31 7.68 15.72 19.48
C MET A 31 9.15 16.15 19.38
N LEU A 32 9.91 15.65 18.40
CA LEU A 32 11.26 16.16 18.12
C LEU A 32 11.24 17.62 17.65
N TRP A 33 10.07 18.11 17.22
CA TRP A 33 9.90 19.36 16.50
C TRP A 33 9.13 20.42 17.28
N THR A 34 8.18 20.04 18.15
CA THR A 34 7.63 20.95 19.14
C THR A 34 8.71 21.20 20.21
N PRO A 35 9.19 22.46 20.38
CA PRO A 35 10.04 22.76 21.51
C PRO A 35 9.25 22.38 22.76
N ALA A 36 9.85 21.59 23.65
CA ALA A 36 9.23 21.25 24.92
C ALA A 36 8.74 22.54 25.58
N SER A 37 7.42 22.73 25.62
CA SER A 37 6.83 23.75 26.47
C SER A 37 7.17 23.30 27.88
N GLN A 38 8.18 23.91 28.48
CA GLN A 38 8.43 23.75 29.90
C GLN A 38 7.13 24.12 30.61
N ASN A 39 6.53 23.15 31.29
CA ASN A 39 5.50 23.44 32.27
C ASN A 39 6.14 24.33 33.35
N GLY A 40 5.69 25.58 33.40
CA GLY A 40 6.05 26.55 34.41
C GLY A 40 5.05 27.69 34.35
N ASP A 41 4.32 27.88 35.45
CA ASP A 41 3.32 28.92 35.64
C ASP A 41 3.84 30.33 35.25
N GLY A 42 2.96 31.15 34.65
CA GLY A 42 3.10 32.61 34.63
C GLY A 42 3.48 33.29 33.31
N GLU A 43 2.53 34.07 32.79
CA GLU A 43 2.61 35.18 31.83
C GLU A 43 2.79 34.92 30.31
N PRO A 44 2.09 35.69 29.45
CA PRO A 44 2.19 35.58 27.99
C PRO A 44 3.52 36.15 27.44
N PRO A 45 4.12 35.54 26.40
CA PRO A 45 5.48 35.89 25.98
C PRO A 45 5.55 37.22 25.21
N LYS A 46 6.45 38.12 25.66
CA LYS A 46 6.85 39.34 24.94
C LYS A 46 7.67 39.00 23.69
N LYS A 47 7.26 39.53 22.53
CA LYS A 47 7.92 39.37 21.21
C LYS A 47 9.41 39.76 21.25
N LYS A 48 10.33 38.79 21.04
CA LYS A 48 11.75 39.04 20.70
C LYS A 48 12.03 38.73 19.22
N LYS A 49 12.95 39.50 18.62
CA LYS A 49 13.23 39.62 17.18
C LYS A 49 13.70 38.30 16.51
N LYS A 50 13.10 38.02 15.36
CA LYS A 50 13.09 36.78 14.57
C LYS A 50 14.08 36.85 13.39
N LYS A 51 15.39 36.86 13.63
CA LYS A 51 16.39 36.92 12.52
C LYS A 51 17.47 35.82 12.52
N GLY A 52 17.63 35.07 13.62
CA GLY A 52 18.56 33.93 13.72
C GLY A 52 17.89 32.55 13.67
N ASN A 53 16.59 32.45 13.98
CA ASN A 53 15.84 31.19 13.99
C ASN A 53 15.40 30.74 12.59
N GLN A 54 15.11 31.67 11.67
CA GLN A 54 14.57 31.33 10.34
C GLN A 54 15.42 30.32 9.55
N ARG A 55 16.76 30.42 9.58
CA ARG A 55 17.63 29.47 8.87
C ARG A 55 17.72 28.09 9.52
N LYS A 56 17.57 27.99 10.85
CA LYS A 56 17.51 26.71 11.55
C LYS A 56 16.14 26.07 11.35
N ASP A 57 15.09 26.88 11.40
CA ASP A 57 13.71 26.46 11.12
C ASP A 57 13.60 25.97 9.67
N GLU A 58 14.16 26.67 8.67
CA GLU A 58 14.16 26.26 7.25
C GLU A 58 14.99 24.99 6.97
N LEU A 59 16.18 24.88 7.57
CA LEU A 59 17.03 23.68 7.39
C LEU A 59 16.35 22.46 8.00
N ALA A 60 15.73 22.65 9.16
CA ALA A 60 15.15 21.57 9.90
C ALA A 60 13.72 21.26 9.36
N ASP A 61 13.01 22.23 8.74
CA ASP A 61 11.82 22.03 7.88
C ASP A 61 12.19 21.23 6.63
N GLY A 62 13.39 21.46 6.07
CA GLY A 62 13.97 20.65 5.00
C GLY A 62 14.23 19.20 5.44
N ILE A 63 14.82 19.01 6.62
CA ILE A 63 15.07 17.67 7.20
C ILE A 63 13.76 16.97 7.58
N ALA A 64 12.78 17.68 8.13
CA ALA A 64 11.45 17.18 8.43
C ALA A 64 10.68 16.82 7.15
N GLY A 65 10.80 17.62 6.09
CA GLY A 65 10.28 17.30 4.76
C GLY A 65 10.92 16.05 4.17
N ILE A 66 12.21 15.82 4.42
CA ILE A 66 12.93 14.61 3.98
C ILE A 66 12.52 13.38 4.81
N LEU A 67 12.37 13.51 6.13
CA LEU A 67 11.94 12.42 7.02
C LEU A 67 10.47 12.04 6.77
N LYS A 68 9.59 13.02 6.55
CA LYS A 68 8.19 12.80 6.14
C LYS A 68 8.11 12.06 4.80
N LYS A 69 8.95 12.43 3.82
CA LYS A 69 9.08 11.73 2.52
C LYS A 69 9.68 10.32 2.64
N LYS A 70 10.37 10.01 3.73
CA LYS A 70 11.03 8.72 3.98
C LYS A 70 10.14 7.71 4.69
N LEU A 71 8.99 8.13 5.21
CA LEU A 71 8.19 7.31 6.10
C LEU A 71 7.49 6.16 5.35
N ILE A 72 7.06 6.42 4.13
CA ILE A 72 6.49 5.40 3.25
C ILE A 72 7.57 5.03 2.22
N PRO A 73 8.15 3.82 2.30
CA PRO A 73 9.13 3.35 1.33
C PRO A 73 8.50 3.25 -0.08
N PRO A 74 9.31 3.25 -1.15
CA PRO A 74 8.80 2.97 -2.49
C PRO A 74 8.37 1.49 -2.62
N PRO A 75 7.51 1.17 -3.61
CA PRO A 75 7.09 -0.20 -3.87
C PRO A 75 8.27 -1.11 -4.20
N PHE A 76 8.20 -2.36 -3.71
CA PHE A 76 9.20 -3.38 -3.96
C PHE A 76 8.74 -4.32 -5.07
N PHE A 77 9.61 -4.52 -6.06
CA PHE A 77 9.36 -5.38 -7.21
C PHE A 77 10.42 -6.47 -7.30
N VAL A 78 10.01 -7.68 -7.65
CA VAL A 78 10.95 -8.79 -7.87
C VAL A 78 11.41 -8.78 -9.33
N ASN A 79 12.69 -9.07 -9.54
CA ASN A 79 13.24 -9.20 -10.88
C ASN A 79 12.62 -10.43 -11.58
N VAL A 80 11.88 -10.20 -12.67
CA VAL A 80 11.17 -11.25 -13.42
C VAL A 80 12.15 -12.24 -14.06
N ALA A 81 13.36 -11.78 -14.43
CA ALA A 81 14.38 -12.63 -15.05
C ALA A 81 14.88 -13.76 -14.13
N GLU A 82 14.73 -13.63 -12.81
CA GLU A 82 15.16 -14.64 -11.84
C GLU A 82 14.08 -15.70 -11.55
N LEU A 83 12.89 -15.55 -12.15
CA LEU A 83 11.73 -16.41 -11.93
C LEU A 83 11.62 -17.47 -13.03
N ASP A 84 11.22 -18.68 -12.66
CA ASP A 84 10.91 -19.74 -13.63
C ASP A 84 9.42 -19.66 -14.00
N LEU A 85 9.13 -19.21 -15.22
CA LEU A 85 7.77 -18.98 -15.73
C LEU A 85 7.29 -20.06 -16.71
N LYS A 86 8.11 -21.06 -17.02
CA LYS A 86 7.84 -22.06 -18.08
C LYS A 86 6.52 -22.80 -17.88
N GLU A 87 6.16 -23.10 -16.63
CA GLU A 87 4.92 -23.80 -16.31
C GLU A 87 3.68 -22.90 -16.50
N LEU A 88 3.79 -21.61 -16.21
CA LEU A 88 2.71 -20.64 -16.43
C LEU A 88 2.49 -20.40 -17.93
N GLU A 89 3.58 -20.26 -18.69
CA GLU A 89 3.55 -20.08 -20.14
C GLU A 89 2.92 -21.28 -20.86
N LYS A 90 3.24 -22.51 -20.42
CA LYS A 90 2.59 -23.73 -20.94
C LYS A 90 1.07 -23.74 -20.73
N ARG A 91 0.59 -23.07 -19.68
CA ARG A 91 -0.85 -22.90 -19.38
C ARG A 91 -1.46 -21.69 -20.10
N GLY A 92 -0.69 -20.96 -20.90
CA GLY A 92 -1.11 -19.72 -21.56
C GLY A 92 -1.34 -18.57 -20.57
N LYS A 93 -0.67 -18.59 -19.41
CA LYS A 93 -0.79 -17.57 -18.37
C LYS A 93 0.46 -16.70 -18.34
N VAL A 94 0.24 -15.40 -18.17
CA VAL A 94 1.31 -14.40 -18.03
C VAL A 94 1.43 -14.05 -16.55
N PHE A 95 2.64 -14.09 -16.03
CA PHE A 95 2.91 -13.69 -14.65
C PHE A 95 2.71 -12.18 -14.47
N ARG A 96 1.98 -11.79 -13.43
CA ARG A 96 1.75 -10.38 -13.07
C ARG A 96 2.09 -10.15 -11.61
N GLN A 97 2.78 -9.05 -11.34
CA GLN A 97 3.05 -8.59 -9.98
C GLN A 97 2.42 -7.23 -9.76
N PHE A 98 1.87 -7.02 -8.56
CA PHE A 98 1.30 -5.75 -8.12
C PHE A 98 1.97 -5.35 -6.81
N SER A 99 2.11 -4.05 -6.62
CA SER A 99 2.60 -3.45 -5.39
C SER A 99 1.43 -3.14 -4.46
N ARG A 100 1.58 -3.49 -3.18
CA ARG A 100 0.59 -3.23 -2.15
C ARG A 100 1.25 -2.57 -0.95
N VAL A 101 0.56 -1.61 -0.34
CA VAL A 101 0.92 -1.04 0.95
C VAL A 101 -0.20 -1.31 1.96
N THR A 102 0.17 -1.71 3.18
CA THR A 102 -0.76 -1.86 4.30
C THR A 102 -0.29 -0.99 5.46
N PHE A 103 -1.21 -0.31 6.14
CA PHE A 103 -0.89 0.42 7.37
C PHE A 103 -1.98 0.25 8.42
N THR A 104 -1.58 0.28 9.68
CA THR A 104 -2.50 0.27 10.83
C THR A 104 -2.92 1.70 11.14
N ALA A 105 -4.23 1.89 11.30
CA ALA A 105 -4.83 3.16 11.67
C ALA A 105 -5.55 3.00 13.01
N ASN A 106 -4.98 3.62 14.04
CA ASN A 106 -5.58 3.74 15.37
C ASN A 106 -6.33 5.06 15.54
N GLU A 107 -5.89 6.11 14.85
CA GLU A 107 -6.48 7.44 14.90
C GLU A 107 -6.81 8.00 13.51
N GLN A 108 -7.81 8.89 13.45
CA GLN A 108 -8.19 9.60 12.23
C GLN A 108 -7.05 10.44 11.63
N VAL A 109 -6.13 10.95 12.47
CA VAL A 109 -5.01 11.79 12.03
C VAL A 109 -4.07 10.99 11.12
N VAL A 110 -3.80 9.72 11.45
CA VAL A 110 -2.92 8.83 10.66
C VAL A 110 -3.45 8.68 9.24
N ILE A 111 -4.75 8.44 9.08
CA ILE A 111 -5.43 8.29 7.78
C ILE A 111 -5.19 9.51 6.90
N ASN A 112 -5.36 10.71 7.45
CA ASN A 112 -5.14 11.96 6.71
C ASN A 112 -3.68 12.12 6.29
N LYS A 113 -2.73 11.86 7.21
CA LYS A 113 -1.29 12.00 6.93
C LYS A 113 -0.82 11.03 5.85
N VAL A 114 -1.27 9.76 5.90
CA VAL A 114 -0.87 8.71 4.95
C VAL A 114 -1.40 9.00 3.54
N PHE A 115 -2.68 9.37 3.39
CA PHE A 115 -3.26 9.60 2.06
C PHE A 115 -2.78 10.89 1.38
N ILE A 116 -2.24 11.85 2.14
CA ILE A 116 -1.59 13.05 1.57
C ILE A 116 -0.20 12.70 1.00
N HIS A 117 0.40 11.60 1.44
CA HIS A 117 1.77 11.27 1.06
C HIS A 117 1.86 10.84 -0.42
N PRO A 118 2.68 11.48 -1.26
CA PRO A 118 2.69 11.24 -2.70
C PRO A 118 3.07 9.79 -3.08
N THR A 119 3.89 9.12 -2.26
CA THR A 119 4.28 7.71 -2.52
C THR A 119 3.09 6.75 -2.42
N ILE A 120 1.97 7.11 -1.74
CA ILE A 120 0.81 6.22 -1.69
C ILE A 120 0.21 5.97 -3.08
N LEU A 121 0.28 6.97 -3.96
CA LEU A 121 -0.18 6.88 -5.35
C LEU A 121 0.75 6.03 -6.23
N SER A 122 1.97 5.71 -5.76
CA SER A 122 2.89 4.83 -6.48
C SER A 122 2.62 3.34 -6.26
N TYR A 123 1.76 3.01 -5.28
CA TYR A 123 1.31 1.64 -5.04
C TYR A 123 0.06 1.33 -5.87
N ASP A 124 -0.02 0.10 -6.37
CA ASP A 124 -1.20 -0.37 -7.12
C ASP A 124 -2.39 -0.62 -6.18
N ILE A 125 -2.13 -1.13 -4.98
CA ILE A 125 -3.17 -1.47 -3.99
C ILE A 125 -2.86 -0.81 -2.65
N VAL A 126 -3.88 -0.20 -2.04
CA VAL A 126 -3.80 0.40 -0.71
C VAL A 126 -4.73 -0.33 0.25
N ALA A 127 -4.16 -0.87 1.33
CA ALA A 127 -4.89 -1.58 2.36
C ALA A 127 -4.78 -0.87 3.71
N VAL A 128 -5.86 -0.91 4.49
CA VAL A 128 -5.92 -0.30 5.83
C VAL A 128 -6.29 -1.36 6.86
N ARG A 129 -5.58 -1.38 7.99
CA ARG A 129 -5.90 -2.18 9.16
C ARG A 129 -6.47 -1.27 10.26
N PRO A 130 -7.80 -1.21 10.46
CA PRO A 130 -8.40 -0.40 11.50
C PRO A 130 -8.22 -1.02 12.89
N GLY A 131 -7.60 -0.30 13.82
CA GLY A 131 -7.47 -0.72 15.23
C GLY A 131 -8.67 -0.32 16.08
N GLU A 132 -9.24 0.87 15.86
CA GLU A 132 -10.38 1.37 16.65
C GLU A 132 -11.67 1.53 15.80
N PRO A 133 -12.88 1.39 16.38
CA PRO A 133 -14.15 1.61 15.69
C PRO A 133 -14.31 2.98 15.06
N ALA A 134 -13.78 4.03 15.70
CA ALA A 134 -13.86 5.40 15.19
C ALA A 134 -13.12 5.58 13.85
N VAL A 135 -12.08 4.77 13.61
CA VAL A 135 -11.35 4.74 12.34
C VAL A 135 -12.23 4.19 11.23
N LEU A 136 -13.03 3.15 11.49
CA LEU A 136 -13.93 2.57 10.49
C LEU A 136 -14.95 3.59 9.99
N ASP A 137 -15.53 4.39 10.88
CA ASP A 137 -16.47 5.47 10.48
C ASP A 137 -15.78 6.54 9.62
N THR A 138 -14.51 6.80 9.85
CA THR A 138 -13.72 7.72 9.04
C THR A 138 -13.41 7.14 7.67
N LEU A 139 -13.03 5.87 7.61
CA LEU A 139 -12.81 5.13 6.37
C LEU A 139 -14.09 5.07 5.53
N ALA A 140 -15.26 4.94 6.16
CA ALA A 140 -16.55 4.97 5.48
C ALA A 140 -16.87 6.29 4.75
N ARG A 141 -16.15 7.38 5.03
CA ARG A 141 -16.27 8.67 4.32
C ARG A 141 -15.20 8.87 3.25
N LYS A 142 -14.23 7.95 3.14
CA LYS A 142 -13.02 8.07 2.33
C LYS A 142 -12.73 6.82 1.52
N THR A 143 -13.79 6.11 1.11
CA THR A 143 -13.72 4.81 0.41
C THR A 143 -13.00 4.87 -0.94
N GLU A 144 -12.84 6.07 -1.51
CA GLU A 144 -12.08 6.32 -2.75
C GLU A 144 -10.55 6.22 -2.58
N LEU A 145 -10.03 6.26 -1.35
CA LEU A 145 -8.58 6.36 -1.09
C LEU A 145 -7.90 5.01 -0.83
N PHE A 146 -8.67 3.95 -0.62
CA PHE A 146 -8.15 2.62 -0.29
C PHE A 146 -9.05 1.52 -0.84
N ASP A 147 -8.49 0.34 -1.05
CA ASP A 147 -9.19 -0.75 -1.75
C ASP A 147 -9.51 -1.93 -0.83
N ILE A 148 -8.68 -2.14 0.21
CA ILE A 148 -8.79 -3.28 1.12
C ILE A 148 -8.87 -2.82 2.57
N ILE A 149 -9.77 -3.43 3.34
CA ILE A 149 -9.73 -3.44 4.80
C ILE A 149 -9.25 -4.80 5.28
N THR A 150 -8.13 -4.82 6.01
CA THR A 150 -7.54 -6.04 6.56
C THR A 150 -7.87 -6.16 8.05
N ILE A 151 -8.16 -7.39 8.51
CA ILE A 151 -8.36 -7.66 9.93
C ILE A 151 -7.01 -7.94 10.60
N ASP A 152 -6.79 -7.35 11.77
CA ASP A 152 -5.76 -7.82 12.70
C ASP A 152 -6.30 -9.00 13.52
N HIS A 153 -5.71 -10.20 13.41
CA HIS A 153 -6.13 -11.34 14.24
C HIS A 153 -5.26 -11.52 15.51
N LEU A 154 -4.23 -10.70 15.70
CA LEU A 154 -3.34 -10.73 16.87
C LEU A 154 -3.93 -9.98 18.07
N GLU A 155 -4.80 -8.99 17.84
CA GLU A 155 -5.41 -8.24 18.94
C GLU A 155 -6.39 -9.09 19.77
N GLU A 156 -6.06 -9.33 21.03
CA GLU A 156 -6.92 -10.04 22.00
C GLU A 156 -8.23 -9.30 22.28
N ASN A 157 -8.23 -7.97 22.13
CA ASN A 157 -9.40 -7.10 22.28
C ASN A 157 -10.29 -7.19 21.05
N ARG A 158 -10.90 -8.36 20.84
CA ARG A 158 -12.07 -8.67 19.99
C ARG A 158 -12.48 -7.48 19.13
N THR A 159 -11.73 -7.27 18.05
CA THR A 159 -11.86 -6.25 17.01
C THR A 159 -13.21 -5.53 17.05
N LYS A 160 -13.33 -4.45 17.84
CA LYS A 160 -14.62 -3.84 18.23
C LYS A 160 -15.46 -3.42 17.01
N TRP A 161 -14.80 -3.09 15.91
CA TRP A 161 -15.44 -2.64 14.67
C TRP A 161 -16.09 -3.78 13.86
N LEU A 162 -15.73 -5.05 14.06
CA LEU A 162 -16.38 -6.19 13.38
C LEU A 162 -17.86 -6.32 13.74
N SER A 163 -18.30 -5.72 14.85
CA SER A 163 -19.71 -5.65 15.23
C SER A 163 -20.51 -4.64 14.37
N MET A 164 -19.85 -3.68 13.71
CA MET A 164 -20.46 -2.57 12.96
C MET A 164 -20.88 -2.98 11.54
N SER A 165 -21.70 -4.03 11.44
CA SER A 165 -22.06 -4.66 10.16
C SER A 165 -22.70 -3.69 9.15
N LYS A 166 -23.46 -2.69 9.61
CA LYS A 166 -24.07 -1.66 8.74
C LYS A 166 -23.03 -0.75 8.08
N VAL A 167 -22.00 -0.35 8.82
CA VAL A 167 -20.92 0.50 8.31
C VAL A 167 -20.06 -0.33 7.36
N MET A 168 -19.78 -1.58 7.72
CA MET A 168 -19.03 -2.47 6.84
C MET A 168 -19.75 -2.71 5.50
N ASP A 169 -21.07 -2.94 5.54
CA ASP A 169 -21.88 -3.17 4.33
C ASP A 169 -21.98 -1.92 3.44
N ARG A 170 -21.94 -0.71 4.03
CA ARG A 170 -21.83 0.56 3.29
C ARG A 170 -20.50 0.65 2.55
N ILE A 171 -19.39 0.48 3.27
CA ILE A 171 -18.03 0.50 2.68
C ILE A 171 -17.91 -0.55 1.56
N ARG A 172 -18.45 -1.74 1.77
CA ARG A 172 -18.55 -2.80 0.76
C ARG A 172 -19.36 -2.36 -0.46
N GLY A 173 -20.43 -1.60 -0.25
CA GLY A 173 -21.27 -1.02 -1.31
C GLY A 173 -20.49 -0.08 -2.23
N ASP A 174 -19.54 0.66 -1.67
CA ASP A 174 -18.69 1.61 -2.40
C ASP A 174 -17.55 0.93 -3.18
N GLY A 175 -17.46 -0.40 -3.16
CA GLY A 175 -16.49 -1.16 -3.95
C GLY A 175 -15.23 -1.59 -3.20
N VAL A 176 -15.11 -1.30 -1.91
CA VAL A 176 -14.01 -1.75 -1.05
C VAL A 176 -14.14 -3.25 -0.71
N PHE A 177 -13.00 -3.93 -0.58
CA PHE A 177 -12.91 -5.34 -0.23
C PHE A 177 -12.42 -5.54 1.20
N TYR A 178 -12.80 -6.66 1.80
CA TYR A 178 -12.33 -7.09 3.11
C TYR A 178 -11.45 -8.32 2.98
N GLU A 179 -10.38 -8.38 3.74
CA GLU A 179 -9.37 -9.44 3.62
C GLU A 179 -9.33 -10.33 4.86
N ILE A 180 -9.19 -11.63 4.61
CA ILE A 180 -8.84 -12.64 5.61
C ILE A 180 -7.47 -13.24 5.23
N SER A 181 -6.48 -13.02 6.08
CA SER A 181 -5.14 -13.59 5.95
C SER A 181 -5.13 -15.01 6.53
N TYR A 182 -4.98 -16.04 5.69
CA TYR A 182 -5.08 -17.42 6.17
C TYR A 182 -3.84 -17.91 6.93
N ALA A 183 -2.65 -17.32 6.75
CA ALA A 183 -1.44 -17.79 7.44
C ALA A 183 -1.60 -17.72 8.98
N GLU A 184 -2.29 -16.70 9.49
CA GLU A 184 -2.58 -16.55 10.91
C GLU A 184 -3.47 -17.69 11.45
N SER A 185 -4.24 -18.38 10.60
CA SER A 185 -5.00 -19.56 11.00
C SER A 185 -4.14 -20.82 11.19
N LEU A 186 -2.95 -20.85 10.59
CA LEU A 186 -2.03 -21.98 10.66
C LEU A 186 -1.33 -22.02 12.02
N MET A 187 -1.08 -20.87 12.63
CA MET A 187 -0.39 -20.76 13.92
C MET A 187 -1.33 -21.05 15.10
N PRO A 188 -0.96 -21.95 16.05
CA PRO A 188 -1.83 -22.31 17.17
C PRO A 188 -2.30 -21.13 18.02
N ALA A 189 -1.45 -20.11 18.21
CA ALA A 189 -1.75 -18.94 19.04
C ALA A 189 -2.90 -18.07 18.46
N THR A 190 -2.89 -17.85 17.15
CA THR A 190 -3.82 -16.94 16.44
C THR A 190 -4.98 -17.66 15.78
N ARG A 191 -4.92 -19.00 15.65
CA ARG A 191 -5.91 -19.82 14.94
C ARG A 191 -7.33 -19.56 15.38
N ARG A 192 -7.58 -19.57 16.69
CA ARG A 192 -8.92 -19.40 17.25
C ARG A 192 -9.51 -18.03 16.86
N ASN A 193 -8.72 -16.97 17.00
CA ASN A 193 -9.14 -15.61 16.71
C ASN A 193 -9.36 -15.41 15.20
N THR A 194 -8.45 -15.93 14.37
CA THR A 194 -8.56 -15.86 12.91
C THR A 194 -9.83 -16.54 12.38
N LEU A 195 -10.13 -17.74 12.89
CA LEU A 195 -11.35 -18.47 12.52
C LEU A 195 -12.61 -17.75 13.01
N PHE A 196 -12.60 -17.23 14.24
CA PHE A 196 -13.73 -16.49 14.79
C PHE A 196 -13.99 -15.18 14.01
N ASN A 197 -12.97 -14.33 13.87
CA ASN A 197 -13.06 -13.02 13.21
C ASN A 197 -13.48 -13.18 11.74
N GLY A 198 -12.86 -14.12 11.01
CA GLY A 198 -13.24 -14.37 9.62
C GLY A 198 -14.69 -14.86 9.48
N ARG A 199 -15.19 -15.69 10.41
CA ARG A 199 -16.61 -16.11 10.40
C ARG A 199 -17.57 -14.97 10.71
N VAL A 200 -17.19 -14.06 11.60
CA VAL A 200 -17.97 -12.84 11.88
C VAL A 200 -18.02 -11.97 10.62
N LEU A 201 -16.88 -11.69 10.00
CA LEU A 201 -16.79 -10.89 8.78
C LEU A 201 -17.64 -11.47 7.64
N ILE A 202 -17.48 -12.76 7.33
CA ILE A 202 -18.23 -13.43 6.25
C ILE A 202 -19.74 -13.37 6.51
N ARG A 203 -20.17 -13.57 7.76
CA ARG A 203 -21.59 -13.47 8.13
C ARG A 203 -22.10 -12.05 7.96
N SER A 204 -21.37 -11.06 8.43
CA SER A 204 -21.75 -9.64 8.37
C SER A 204 -21.88 -9.14 6.94
N LEU A 205 -20.98 -9.57 6.05
CA LEU A 205 -20.94 -9.17 4.64
C LEU A 205 -21.66 -10.13 3.69
N LYS A 206 -22.27 -11.20 4.23
CA LYS A 206 -23.00 -12.22 3.46
C LYS A 206 -22.14 -12.81 2.33
N SER A 207 -20.88 -13.12 2.63
CA SER A 207 -19.89 -13.67 1.67
C SER A 207 -19.54 -12.78 0.47
N LYS A 208 -19.84 -11.47 0.50
CA LYS A 208 -19.56 -10.54 -0.60
C LYS A 208 -18.31 -9.69 -0.35
N ASN A 209 -17.51 -9.48 -1.38
CA ASN A 209 -16.26 -8.70 -1.37
C ASN A 209 -15.29 -9.09 -0.24
N VAL A 210 -15.30 -10.36 0.15
CA VAL A 210 -14.30 -10.92 1.08
C VAL A 210 -13.27 -11.68 0.27
N ILE A 211 -12.00 -11.33 0.40
CA ILE A 211 -10.89 -11.99 -0.27
C ILE A 211 -10.06 -12.80 0.73
N PHE A 212 -9.51 -13.91 0.26
CA PHE A 212 -8.49 -14.65 1.00
C PHE A 212 -7.11 -14.29 0.46
N SER A 213 -6.21 -13.93 1.37
CA SER A 213 -4.80 -13.72 1.08
C SER A 213 -3.94 -14.61 1.95
N SER A 214 -2.66 -14.77 1.57
CA SER A 214 -1.75 -15.57 2.38
C SER A 214 -1.41 -14.90 3.70
N GLY A 215 -1.05 -13.61 3.71
CA GLY A 215 -0.45 -12.97 4.89
C GLY A 215 0.80 -13.71 5.40
N ALA A 216 1.45 -14.50 4.53
CA ALA A 216 2.53 -15.40 4.91
C ALA A 216 3.86 -14.64 5.01
N GLU A 217 4.50 -14.71 6.18
CA GLU A 217 5.86 -14.20 6.39
C GLU A 217 6.92 -15.21 5.92
N THR A 218 6.59 -16.51 5.99
CA THR A 218 7.50 -17.60 5.61
C THR A 218 7.00 -18.37 4.40
N MET A 219 7.94 -19.03 3.70
CA MET A 219 7.59 -19.89 2.56
C MET A 219 6.78 -21.12 2.94
N LEU A 220 6.81 -21.53 4.21
CA LEU A 220 6.12 -22.72 4.73
C LEU A 220 4.63 -22.47 4.95
N ASP A 221 4.23 -21.20 5.06
CA ASP A 221 2.84 -20.82 5.32
C ASP A 221 2.03 -20.66 4.02
N LEU A 222 2.69 -20.59 2.87
CA LEU A 222 2.01 -20.52 1.56
C LEU A 222 1.26 -21.83 1.25
N ARG A 223 0.04 -21.69 0.72
CA ARG A 223 -0.82 -22.79 0.27
C ARG A 223 -1.23 -22.57 -1.18
N SER A 224 -1.54 -23.65 -1.91
CA SER A 224 -2.02 -23.51 -3.29
C SER A 224 -3.44 -22.89 -3.32
N PRO A 225 -3.87 -22.25 -4.42
CA PRO A 225 -5.21 -21.67 -4.51
C PRO A 225 -6.34 -22.69 -4.24
N VAL A 226 -6.13 -23.96 -4.60
CA VAL A 226 -7.08 -25.06 -4.36
C VAL A 226 -7.11 -25.45 -2.89
N ASP A 227 -5.96 -25.47 -2.23
CA ASP A 227 -5.90 -25.72 -0.78
C ASP A 227 -6.58 -24.58 -0.01
N VAL A 228 -6.37 -23.34 -0.44
CA VAL A 228 -7.05 -22.17 0.17
C VAL A 228 -8.57 -22.26 -0.04
N MET A 229 -9.05 -22.72 -1.20
CA MET A 229 -10.48 -23.01 -1.39
C MET A 229 -10.99 -24.02 -0.37
N ASN A 230 -10.26 -25.12 -0.14
CA ASN A 230 -10.64 -26.13 0.83
C ASN A 230 -10.58 -25.59 2.28
N MET A 231 -9.57 -24.80 2.61
CA MET A 231 -9.45 -24.15 3.91
C MET A 231 -10.62 -23.19 4.19
N SER A 232 -11.20 -22.56 3.16
CA SER A 232 -12.34 -21.65 3.31
C SER A 232 -13.56 -22.31 4.01
N LEU A 233 -13.66 -23.65 3.95
CA LEU A 233 -14.68 -24.43 4.68
C LEU A 233 -14.61 -24.22 6.19
N LEU A 234 -13.42 -23.95 6.75
CA LEU A 234 -13.25 -23.66 8.18
C LEU A 234 -14.00 -22.38 8.60
N TRP A 235 -14.08 -21.41 7.69
CA TRP A 235 -14.86 -20.19 7.87
C TRP A 235 -16.34 -20.34 7.45
N GLY A 236 -16.77 -21.54 7.07
CA GLY A 236 -18.14 -21.83 6.66
C GLY A 236 -18.48 -21.43 5.23
N VAL A 237 -17.47 -21.19 4.39
CA VAL A 237 -17.67 -20.84 2.97
C VAL A 237 -17.74 -22.13 2.16
N PRO A 238 -18.81 -22.37 1.38
CA PRO A 238 -18.87 -23.54 0.50
C PRO A 238 -17.94 -23.35 -0.71
N ASN A 239 -17.41 -24.44 -1.26
CA ASN A 239 -16.49 -24.42 -2.40
C ASN A 239 -17.02 -23.64 -3.64
N LYS A 240 -18.35 -23.59 -3.82
CA LYS A 240 -18.99 -22.82 -4.90
C LYS A 240 -18.75 -21.31 -4.76
N GLU A 241 -18.69 -20.79 -3.53
CA GLU A 241 -18.41 -19.38 -3.22
C GLU A 241 -16.91 -19.12 -3.05
N ALA A 242 -16.17 -20.10 -2.53
CA ALA A 242 -14.73 -19.99 -2.29
C ALA A 242 -13.94 -19.57 -3.54
N ARG A 243 -14.29 -20.10 -4.71
CA ARG A 243 -13.66 -19.72 -5.99
C ARG A 243 -13.78 -18.22 -6.26
N LYS A 244 -14.92 -17.60 -5.93
CA LYS A 244 -15.12 -16.15 -6.11
C LYS A 244 -14.21 -15.37 -5.17
N MET A 245 -14.06 -15.79 -3.92
CA MET A 245 -13.19 -15.11 -2.95
C MET A 245 -11.69 -15.16 -3.28
N ILE A 246 -11.26 -16.16 -4.07
CA ILE A 246 -9.84 -16.34 -4.43
C ILE A 246 -9.50 -15.82 -5.82
N SER A 247 -10.44 -15.87 -6.77
CA SER A 247 -10.17 -15.49 -8.18
C SER A 247 -11.08 -14.39 -8.71
N GLY A 248 -12.36 -14.39 -8.32
CA GLY A 248 -13.35 -13.43 -8.83
C GLY A 248 -13.20 -12.05 -8.19
N PHE A 249 -13.31 -11.98 -6.86
CA PHE A 249 -13.21 -10.74 -6.10
C PHE A 249 -11.82 -10.11 -6.20
N PRO A 250 -10.69 -10.83 -6.14
CA PRO A 250 -9.38 -10.22 -6.39
C PRO A 250 -9.23 -9.62 -7.79
N LYS A 251 -9.85 -10.21 -8.82
CA LYS A 251 -9.88 -9.60 -10.16
C LYS A 251 -10.65 -8.27 -10.15
N ASN A 252 -11.81 -8.24 -9.49
CA ASN A 252 -12.62 -7.01 -9.39
C ASN A 252 -11.91 -5.93 -8.56
N LEU A 253 -11.22 -6.34 -7.49
CA LEU A 253 -10.38 -5.47 -6.67
C LEU A 253 -9.30 -4.80 -7.53
N LEU A 254 -8.58 -5.56 -8.36
CA LEU A 254 -7.52 -4.99 -9.21
C LEU A 254 -8.07 -3.96 -10.20
N LEU A 255 -9.25 -4.22 -10.78
CA LEU A 255 -9.92 -3.26 -11.66
C LEU A 255 -10.34 -1.99 -10.91
N GLN A 256 -10.89 -2.14 -9.70
CA GLN A 256 -11.25 -1.00 -8.85
C GLN A 256 -10.04 -0.17 -8.46
N ALA A 257 -8.93 -0.84 -8.13
CA ALA A 257 -7.68 -0.20 -7.74
C ALA A 257 -7.05 0.58 -8.90
N GLU A 258 -7.23 0.12 -10.15
CA GLU A 258 -6.79 0.84 -11.35
C GLU A 258 -7.58 2.15 -11.58
N CYS A 259 -8.85 2.18 -11.18
CA CYS A 259 -9.68 3.39 -11.20
C CYS A 259 -9.38 4.37 -10.05
N ARG A 260 -8.45 4.07 -9.15
CA ARG A 260 -8.16 4.94 -8.00
C ARG A 260 -7.50 6.24 -8.50
N GLY A 261 -8.17 7.36 -8.27
CA GLY A 261 -7.69 8.68 -8.68
C GLY A 261 -8.12 9.11 -10.09
N THR A 262 -8.78 8.24 -10.87
CA THR A 262 -9.52 8.66 -12.06
C THR A 262 -10.88 9.20 -11.60
N GLY A 263 -11.14 10.49 -11.80
CA GLY A 263 -12.44 11.09 -11.44
C GLY A 263 -13.59 10.30 -12.09
N ASN A 264 -14.60 9.95 -11.29
CA ASN A 264 -15.80 9.21 -11.70
C ASN A 264 -15.63 7.72 -12.08
N GLY A 265 -14.48 7.10 -11.81
CA GLY A 265 -14.30 5.65 -12.02
C GLY A 265 -14.12 5.22 -13.48
N ASP A 266 -13.90 6.18 -14.39
CA ASP A 266 -13.62 5.92 -15.79
C ASP A 266 -12.17 5.46 -16.00
N LEU A 267 -11.97 4.28 -16.61
CA LEU A 267 -10.65 3.86 -17.08
C LEU A 267 -10.24 4.68 -18.32
N CYS A 268 -9.29 5.60 -18.14
CA CYS A 268 -8.68 6.30 -19.28
C CYS A 268 -7.44 5.51 -19.75
N SER A 269 -7.64 4.55 -20.64
CA SER A 269 -6.54 3.84 -21.28
C SER A 269 -5.96 4.68 -22.42
N VAL A 270 -4.94 5.48 -22.14
CA VAL A 270 -4.22 6.23 -23.18
C VAL A 270 -3.08 5.35 -23.72
N LYS A 271 -3.06 5.12 -25.04
CA LYS A 271 -1.94 4.43 -25.69
C LYS A 271 -0.65 5.20 -25.40
N LEU A 272 0.45 4.51 -25.09
CA LEU A 272 1.74 5.16 -24.75
C LEU A 272 2.19 6.15 -25.83
N THR A 273 1.94 5.83 -27.11
CA THR A 273 2.18 6.70 -28.26
C THR A 273 1.44 8.04 -28.22
N GLU A 274 0.32 8.13 -27.50
CA GLU A 274 -0.46 9.36 -27.33
C GLU A 274 -0.02 10.13 -26.08
N VAL A 275 0.45 9.44 -25.04
CA VAL A 275 1.04 10.09 -23.86
C VAL A 275 2.32 10.84 -24.24
N ASP A 276 3.15 10.27 -25.12
CA ASP A 276 4.37 10.92 -25.61
C ASP A 276 4.07 12.17 -26.46
N LYS A 277 2.96 12.15 -27.20
CA LYS A 277 2.43 13.31 -27.94
C LYS A 277 1.89 14.40 -27.01
N LEU A 278 1.15 14.02 -25.96
CA LEU A 278 0.64 14.95 -24.94
C LEU A 278 1.74 15.51 -24.03
N ALA A 279 2.81 14.76 -23.80
CA ALA A 279 3.97 15.17 -23.02
C ALA A 279 4.95 16.08 -23.79
N GLY A 280 4.64 16.41 -25.06
CA GLY A 280 5.43 17.34 -25.88
C GLY A 280 6.80 16.79 -26.30
N VAL A 281 6.99 15.47 -26.32
CA VAL A 281 8.23 14.84 -26.78
C VAL A 281 7.98 14.19 -28.14
N SER A 282 7.75 15.02 -29.16
CA SER A 282 7.98 14.61 -30.54
C SER A 282 8.29 15.85 -31.37
N GLU A 283 9.44 15.80 -32.04
CA GLU A 283 9.85 16.76 -33.05
C GLU A 283 8.77 16.86 -34.13
N GLU A 284 8.43 18.10 -34.47
CA GLU A 284 7.46 18.44 -35.50
C GLU A 284 7.85 17.79 -36.83
N LYS A 285 6.99 16.91 -37.33
CA LYS A 285 6.88 16.64 -38.77
C LYS A 285 5.43 16.73 -39.14
N GLU A 286 5.10 17.84 -39.77
CA GLU A 286 3.88 18.02 -40.56
C GLU A 286 3.87 16.97 -41.68
N GLU A 287 2.72 16.35 -41.93
CA GLU A 287 2.14 16.23 -43.29
C GLU A 287 0.74 15.57 -43.27
N GLU A 288 -0.21 16.39 -43.71
CA GLU A 288 -1.42 16.16 -44.53
C GLU A 288 -2.32 14.91 -44.37
N GLU A 289 -3.59 15.20 -44.04
CA GLU A 289 -4.76 14.34 -44.24
C GLU A 289 -5.10 14.16 -45.73
N LYS A 290 -5.39 12.91 -46.15
CA LYS A 290 -6.41 12.64 -47.17
C LYS A 290 -7.26 11.41 -46.83
N ASN A 291 -8.57 11.64 -46.96
CA ASN A 291 -9.71 10.74 -46.82
C ASN A 291 -9.64 9.44 -47.66
N GLY A 292 -10.27 8.37 -47.17
CA GLY A 292 -10.60 7.20 -47.99
C GLY A 292 -11.30 6.06 -47.25
N ASN A 293 -12.60 5.92 -47.54
CA ASN A 293 -13.56 4.87 -47.16
C ASN A 293 -13.08 3.41 -47.36
N GLY A 294 -13.60 2.46 -46.57
CA GLY A 294 -13.85 1.08 -47.05
C GLY A 294 -13.49 -0.12 -46.16
N GLU A 295 -14.54 -0.83 -45.76
CA GLU A 295 -14.68 -2.31 -45.64
C GLU A 295 -14.17 -3.08 -44.40
N GLU A 296 -15.12 -3.89 -43.89
CA GLU A 296 -14.99 -4.92 -42.88
C GLU A 296 -14.11 -6.08 -43.35
N LYS A 297 -13.17 -6.53 -42.49
CA LYS A 297 -12.70 -7.93 -42.46
C LYS A 297 -12.53 -8.38 -41.02
N GLU A 298 -13.25 -9.45 -40.67
CA GLU A 298 -12.97 -10.29 -39.51
C GLU A 298 -11.57 -10.89 -39.63
N GLU A 299 -10.69 -10.60 -38.66
CA GLU A 299 -9.50 -11.40 -38.42
C GLU A 299 -9.46 -11.89 -36.97
N LYS A 300 -9.45 -13.21 -36.82
CA LYS A 300 -9.23 -13.94 -35.56
C LYS A 300 -7.84 -13.61 -35.00
N ALA A 301 -7.75 -12.62 -34.13
CA ALA A 301 -6.56 -12.40 -33.32
C ALA A 301 -6.63 -13.22 -32.02
N LYS A 302 -5.73 -14.19 -31.86
CA LYS A 302 -5.38 -14.78 -30.56
C LYS A 302 -4.81 -13.64 -29.69
N GLY A 303 -5.66 -13.03 -28.87
CA GLY A 303 -5.25 -11.93 -27.99
C GLY A 303 -4.33 -12.42 -26.87
N SER A 304 -3.03 -12.27 -27.03
CA SER A 304 -2.14 -12.07 -25.90
C SER A 304 -2.41 -10.66 -25.35
N ALA A 305 -2.94 -10.56 -24.13
CA ALA A 305 -3.11 -9.28 -23.47
C ALA A 305 -1.76 -8.55 -23.41
N PRO A 306 -1.67 -7.26 -23.77
CA PRO A 306 -0.42 -6.53 -23.67
C PRO A 306 0.04 -6.50 -22.20
N PRO A 307 1.36 -6.58 -21.94
CA PRO A 307 1.88 -6.41 -20.60
C PRO A 307 1.52 -5.00 -20.13
N ILE A 308 0.85 -4.91 -18.97
CA ILE A 308 0.63 -3.65 -18.27
C ILE A 308 2.00 -3.24 -17.75
N ASP A 309 2.56 -2.22 -18.41
CA ASP A 309 3.81 -1.61 -17.99
C ASP A 309 3.54 -0.81 -16.71
N VAL A 310 4.28 -1.11 -15.64
CA VAL A 310 4.14 -0.42 -14.35
C VAL A 310 4.57 1.02 -14.57
N ARG A 311 3.59 1.94 -14.66
CA ARG A 311 3.84 3.37 -14.85
C ARG A 311 4.37 4.00 -13.56
N MET A 312 5.68 3.91 -13.38
CA MET A 312 6.47 4.99 -12.81
C MET A 312 7.53 5.36 -13.84
N ASN A 313 7.59 6.63 -14.23
CA ASN A 313 8.61 7.13 -15.15
C ASN A 313 9.98 6.76 -14.55
N HIS A 314 10.74 5.87 -15.19
CA HIS A 314 11.97 5.28 -14.62
C HIS A 314 12.94 6.36 -14.12
N SER A 315 12.92 7.52 -14.77
CA SER A 315 13.62 8.75 -14.39
C SER A 315 13.23 9.29 -13.01
N GLN A 316 11.94 9.31 -12.66
CA GLN A 316 11.43 9.77 -11.37
C GLN A 316 11.80 8.80 -10.24
N TYR A 317 11.76 7.49 -10.51
CA TYR A 317 12.18 6.47 -9.55
C TYR A 317 13.70 6.53 -9.29
N GLN A 318 14.50 6.68 -10.34
CA GLN A 318 15.95 6.88 -10.21
C GLN A 318 16.29 8.18 -9.48
N ALA A 319 15.56 9.27 -9.75
CA ALA A 319 15.74 10.55 -9.04
C ALA A 319 15.43 10.41 -7.53
N LEU A 320 14.38 9.66 -7.17
CA LEU A 320 14.04 9.37 -5.77
C LEU A 320 15.11 8.49 -5.09
N LEU A 321 15.63 7.48 -5.78
CA LEU A 321 16.72 6.63 -5.28
C LEU A 321 18.02 7.41 -5.09
N GLN A 322 18.33 8.33 -5.99
CA GLN A 322 19.54 9.16 -5.87
C GLN A 322 19.39 10.19 -4.74
N ALA A 323 18.21 10.80 -4.60
CA ALA A 323 17.92 11.71 -3.49
C ALA A 323 18.01 11.00 -2.13
N THR A 324 17.57 9.75 -2.03
CA THR A 324 17.64 8.96 -0.79
C THR A 324 19.08 8.54 -0.46
N LYS A 325 19.90 8.17 -1.45
CA LYS A 325 21.34 7.92 -1.26
C LYS A 325 22.08 9.15 -0.75
N ASN A 326 21.86 10.31 -1.39
CA ASN A 326 22.48 11.57 -0.99
C ASN A 326 22.10 11.99 0.44
N ALA A 327 20.84 11.79 0.82
CA ALA A 327 20.37 12.08 2.18
C ALA A 327 21.01 11.15 3.24
N ASN A 328 21.23 9.86 2.92
CA ASN A 328 21.88 8.92 3.82
C ASN A 328 23.37 9.25 4.04
N GLU A 329 24.07 9.67 3.00
CA GLU A 329 25.46 10.14 3.13
C GLU A 329 25.55 11.42 3.97
N MET A 330 24.60 12.35 3.80
CA MET A 330 24.55 13.59 4.58
C MET A 330 24.30 13.30 6.06
N MET A 331 23.41 12.36 6.39
CA MET A 331 23.17 11.90 7.76
C MET A 331 24.38 11.20 8.36
N LYS A 332 25.14 10.43 7.57
CA LYS A 332 26.39 9.78 8.01
C LYS A 332 27.47 10.83 8.34
N LYS A 333 27.56 11.90 7.54
CA LYS A 333 28.47 13.04 7.79
C LYS A 333 28.06 13.82 9.04
N ILE A 334 26.77 14.07 9.26
CA ILE A 334 26.27 14.76 10.46
C ILE A 334 26.51 13.93 11.73
N LYS A 335 26.34 12.61 11.66
CA LYS A 335 26.70 11.72 12.78
C LYS A 335 28.20 11.74 13.06
N ALA A 336 29.04 11.72 12.01
CA ALA A 336 30.50 11.81 12.17
C ALA A 336 30.96 13.16 12.76
N SER A 337 30.32 14.27 12.40
CA SER A 337 30.65 15.60 12.95
C SER A 337 30.18 15.79 14.40
N LYS A 338 29.13 15.08 14.83
CA LYS A 338 28.67 15.08 16.23
C LYS A 338 29.60 14.28 17.15
N VAL A 339 30.29 13.27 16.62
CA VAL A 339 31.27 12.46 17.38
C VAL A 339 32.58 13.23 17.59
N THR A 340 32.91 14.18 16.70
CA THR A 340 34.12 15.01 16.80
C THR A 340 33.95 16.25 17.69
N SER A 341 32.73 16.57 18.13
CA SER A 341 32.44 17.76 18.96
C SER A 341 32.07 17.45 20.42
N ALA A 342 32.24 16.23 20.89
CA ALA A 342 32.07 15.89 22.31
C ALA A 342 33.31 16.36 23.12
N PRO A 343 33.15 17.18 24.18
CA PRO A 343 34.27 17.62 25.00
C PRO A 343 34.75 16.50 25.94
N PRO A 344 36.04 16.49 26.36
CA PRO A 344 36.57 15.46 27.24
C PRO A 344 35.92 15.59 28.63
N THR A 345 35.38 14.49 29.14
CA THR A 345 34.80 14.41 30.49
C THR A 345 35.90 14.60 31.54
N SER A 346 35.88 15.73 32.25
CA SER A 346 36.70 15.92 33.44
C SER A 346 36.10 15.13 34.61
N SER A 347 36.78 14.05 35.00
CA SER A 347 36.58 13.39 36.28
C SER A 347 37.07 14.30 37.42
N SER A 348 36.19 14.72 38.33
CA SER A 348 36.60 15.31 39.61
C SER A 348 36.27 14.36 40.75
N SER A 349 37.33 13.78 41.30
CA SER A 349 37.44 13.27 42.66
C SER A 349 37.26 14.38 43.69
N ALA A 350 36.42 14.15 44.69
CA ALA A 350 36.62 14.42 46.13
C ALA A 350 35.37 13.99 46.89
#